data_AF-A0A0C3C170-F1
#
_entry.id   AF-A0A0C3C170-F1
#
_cell.length_a   1.000
_cell.length_b   1.000
_cell.length_c   1.000
_cell.angle_alpha   90.00
_cell.angle_beta   90.00
_cell.angle_gamma   90.00
#
_symmetry.space_group_name_H-M   'P 1'
#
loop_
_entity.id
_entity.type
_entity.pdbx_description
1 polymer ?
#
loop_
_entity_poly.entity_id
_entity_poly.type
_entity_poly.pdbx_seq_one_letter_code
_entity_poly.pdbx_strand_id
1 'polypeptide(L)'
;MPPTSNERRCSWMLCSNQGKLRCSGCRDAEPQTVYCGEGCQKRDWKYHKKYCGRDAYTFDLTLLGTSNPVIKRTFDVPAWYTFRQLHYTLQYAMGPWDCTHLHEFSFTIPPSPPLPPPSSSLSLSSPSSSASTSTLNPTPTPTPTPSSRRPHDVFSKKEGKEVLRIGSKRLYDATRMPIPGEDAKLEMEESVLLQDVFDPAGKLYELVGGGGKGKTSGEVCALTYVYDFGVCVSFFLFVLLILCCF
;
A
#
# COMPACT_ATOMS: atom_id res chain seq x y z
N MET A 1 23.78 35.90 15.29
CA MET A 1 24.17 34.71 14.51
C MET A 1 22.92 33.87 14.27
N PRO A 2 22.66 33.36 13.06
CA PRO A 2 21.61 32.38 12.85
C PRO A 2 21.93 31.10 13.64
N PRO A 3 20.95 30.39 14.20
CA PRO A 3 21.21 29.12 14.88
C PRO A 3 21.76 28.10 13.88
N THR A 4 22.86 27.45 14.23
CA THR A 4 23.43 26.35 13.43
C THR A 4 22.40 25.22 13.33
N SER A 5 21.97 24.93 12.10
CA SER A 5 20.68 24.34 11.74
C SER A 5 20.51 22.83 12.03
N ASN A 6 21.21 22.28 13.02
CA ASN A 6 21.21 20.84 13.30
C ASN A 6 21.15 20.45 14.78
N GLU A 7 20.80 21.38 15.68
CA GLU A 7 20.67 21.09 17.11
C GLU A 7 19.34 20.38 17.42
N ARG A 8 19.27 19.08 17.06
CA ARG A 8 18.08 18.23 17.25
C ARG A 8 17.80 18.06 18.75
N ARG A 9 16.59 18.43 19.18
CA ARG A 9 16.11 18.29 20.57
C ARG A 9 15.69 16.85 20.87
N CYS A 10 15.70 16.48 22.14
CA CYS A 10 15.16 15.20 22.62
C CYS A 10 13.69 15.01 22.18
N SER A 11 13.38 13.89 21.53
CA SER A 11 12.05 13.59 20.99
C SER A 11 11.00 13.29 22.06
N TRP A 12 11.40 12.96 23.29
CA TRP A 12 10.45 12.91 24.41
C TRP A 12 9.94 14.32 24.73
N MET A 13 8.67 14.59 24.41
CA MET A 13 8.03 15.92 24.40
C MET A 13 8.13 16.75 25.70
N LEU A 14 8.44 16.12 26.84
CA LEU A 14 8.59 16.79 28.14
C LEU A 14 10.06 17.12 28.49
N CYS A 15 10.99 16.96 27.54
CA CYS A 15 12.42 17.18 27.73
C CYS A 15 12.99 18.14 26.69
N SER A 16 13.43 19.32 27.13
CA SER A 16 14.03 20.35 26.28
C SER A 16 15.53 20.16 26.01
N ASN A 17 16.14 19.09 26.53
CA ASN A 17 17.57 18.84 26.37
C ASN A 17 17.94 18.45 24.93
N GLN A 18 19.18 18.75 24.53
CA GLN A 18 19.77 18.34 23.27
C GLN A 18 19.78 16.80 23.11
N GLY A 19 19.44 16.30 21.93
CA GLY A 19 19.48 14.87 21.61
C GLY A 19 20.91 14.38 21.35
N LYS A 20 21.31 13.30 22.01
CA LYS A 20 22.65 12.69 21.92
C LYS A 20 22.63 11.20 21.52
N LEU A 21 21.53 10.50 21.81
CA LEU A 21 21.31 9.08 21.57
C LEU A 21 20.24 8.89 20.48
N ARG A 22 20.54 8.19 19.38
CA ARG A 22 19.58 7.89 18.29
C ARG A 22 18.75 6.63 18.61
N CYS A 23 17.48 6.52 18.20
CA CYS A 23 16.79 5.20 18.25
C CYS A 23 17.53 4.25 17.32
N SER A 24 17.93 3.08 17.81
CA SER A 24 18.65 2.08 17.02
C SER A 24 17.82 1.50 15.87
N GLY A 25 16.48 1.55 15.95
CA GLY A 25 15.59 1.21 14.85
C GLY A 25 15.40 2.35 13.83
N CYS A 26 15.43 3.62 14.24
CA CYS A 26 15.29 4.78 13.33
C CYS A 26 16.62 5.19 12.67
N ARG A 27 17.47 4.23 12.28
CA ARG A 27 18.80 4.57 11.74
C ARG A 27 18.72 5.47 10.51
N ASP A 28 17.74 5.21 9.64
CA ASP A 28 17.64 5.83 8.32
C ASP A 28 16.34 6.65 8.15
N ALA A 29 15.57 6.83 9.23
CA ALA A 29 14.38 7.69 9.20
C ALA A 29 14.77 9.17 9.11
N GLU A 30 14.09 9.93 8.25
CA GLU A 30 14.19 11.39 8.16
C GLU A 30 12.90 12.02 8.73
N PRO A 31 12.94 12.81 9.82
CA PRO A 31 14.09 13.10 10.69
C PRO A 31 14.33 12.00 11.76
N GLN A 32 15.59 11.55 11.88
CA GLN A 32 16.03 10.60 12.92
C GLN A 32 15.57 11.02 14.33
N THR A 33 14.90 10.11 15.02
CA THR A 33 14.50 10.26 16.43
C THR A 33 15.71 10.23 17.35
N VAL A 34 15.87 11.26 18.19
CA VAL A 34 17.01 11.42 19.11
C VAL A 34 16.56 11.70 20.54
N TYR A 35 17.31 11.24 21.52
CA TYR A 35 17.04 11.37 22.95
C TYR A 35 18.25 11.94 23.66
N CYS A 36 18.08 12.70 24.74
CA CYS A 36 19.24 13.16 25.54
C CYS A 36 19.93 12.02 26.32
N GLY A 37 19.30 10.83 26.38
CA GLY A 37 19.83 9.60 26.98
C GLY A 37 18.75 8.52 27.13
N GLU A 38 19.15 7.31 27.53
CA GLU A 38 18.25 6.14 27.62
C GLU A 38 17.00 6.37 28.48
N GLY A 39 17.11 7.14 29.56
CA GLY A 39 15.99 7.42 30.46
C GLY A 39 14.86 8.21 29.80
N CYS A 40 15.14 8.95 28.73
CA CYS A 40 14.10 9.60 27.92
C CYS A 40 13.56 8.66 26.84
N GLN A 41 14.45 7.89 26.19
CA GLN A 41 14.05 6.85 25.23
C GLN A 41 13.09 5.84 25.86
N LYS A 42 13.39 5.30 27.05
CA LYS A 42 12.54 4.33 27.76
C LYS A 42 11.19 4.90 28.16
N ARG A 43 11.12 6.19 28.53
CA ARG A 43 9.85 6.89 28.86
C ARG A 43 8.98 7.13 27.63
N ASP A 44 9.61 7.48 26.51
CA ASP A 44 8.94 7.69 25.23
C ASP A 44 8.58 6.38 24.51
N TRP A 45 9.31 5.28 24.80
CA TRP A 45 9.20 3.99 24.11
C TRP A 45 7.78 3.43 24.01
N LYS A 46 6.93 3.69 25.01
CA LYS A 46 5.52 3.27 24.99
C LYS A 46 4.74 3.82 23.79
N TYR A 47 5.07 5.03 23.34
CA TYR A 47 4.58 5.63 22.11
C TYR A 47 5.52 5.28 20.94
N HIS A 48 6.82 5.53 21.10
CA HIS A 48 7.80 5.43 20.02
C HIS A 48 7.88 4.05 19.35
N LYS A 49 7.66 2.95 20.09
CA LYS A 49 7.64 1.59 19.50
C LYS A 49 6.57 1.38 18.41
N LYS A 50 5.55 2.26 18.34
CA LYS A 50 4.55 2.25 17.25
C LYS A 50 5.13 2.81 15.93
N TYR A 51 6.29 3.44 15.95
CA TYR A 51 6.91 4.08 14.77
C TYR A 51 8.45 3.97 14.67
N CYS A 52 9.19 3.50 15.69
CA CYS A 52 10.65 3.30 15.54
C CYS A 52 10.95 2.18 14.52
N GLY A 53 11.79 2.49 13.53
CA GLY A 53 12.24 1.54 12.51
C GLY A 53 11.12 0.97 11.64
N ARG A 54 10.09 1.76 11.37
CA ARG A 54 9.09 1.43 10.35
C ARG A 54 9.42 2.20 9.08
N ASP A 55 9.24 1.53 7.95
CA ASP A 55 9.43 2.12 6.63
C ASP A 55 8.46 3.29 6.42
N ALA A 56 8.84 4.18 5.52
CA ALA A 56 8.01 5.26 5.01
C ALA A 56 8.01 5.19 3.47
N TYR A 57 6.89 5.57 2.88
CA TYR A 57 6.69 5.65 1.44
C TYR A 57 6.75 7.11 1.00
N THR A 58 7.69 7.44 0.11
CA THR A 58 7.74 8.73 -0.57
C THR A 58 6.79 8.67 -1.77
N PHE A 59 5.77 9.52 -1.77
CA PHE A 59 4.79 9.58 -2.85
C PHE A 59 4.97 10.85 -3.69
N ASP A 60 5.24 10.65 -4.97
CA ASP A 60 5.19 11.68 -6.01
C ASP A 60 3.78 11.76 -6.59
N LEU A 61 3.16 12.91 -6.39
CA LEU A 61 1.79 13.22 -6.73
C LEU A 61 1.75 14.13 -7.95
N THR A 62 1.05 13.73 -9.02
CA THR A 62 0.89 14.56 -10.23
C THR A 62 -0.58 14.68 -10.65
N LEU A 63 -1.10 15.90 -10.69
CA LEU A 63 -2.47 16.20 -11.09
C LEU A 63 -2.61 16.11 -12.62
N LEU A 64 -3.27 15.07 -13.10
CA LEU A 64 -3.47 14.87 -14.53
C LEU A 64 -4.41 15.95 -15.10
N GLY A 65 -4.23 16.26 -16.38
CA GLY A 65 -4.88 17.39 -17.05
C GLY A 65 -4.17 18.74 -16.83
N THR A 66 -3.26 18.87 -15.87
CA THR A 66 -2.44 20.09 -15.71
C THR A 66 -1.12 19.98 -16.44
N SER A 67 -0.97 20.73 -17.54
CA SER A 67 0.23 20.73 -18.38
C SER A 67 1.05 22.02 -18.26
N ASN A 68 0.44 23.15 -17.89
CA ASN A 68 1.12 24.44 -17.76
C ASN A 68 0.40 25.38 -16.77
N PRO A 69 0.87 25.50 -15.51
CA PRO A 69 1.92 24.71 -14.87
C PRO A 69 1.46 23.27 -14.59
N VAL A 70 2.40 22.33 -14.52
CA VAL A 70 2.13 20.97 -14.00
C VAL A 70 2.06 21.04 -12.47
N ILE A 71 0.93 20.65 -11.89
CA ILE A 71 0.75 20.63 -10.43
C ILE A 71 1.28 19.30 -9.88
N LYS A 72 2.37 19.38 -9.12
CA LYS A 72 2.98 18.24 -8.41
C LYS A 72 3.17 18.50 -6.92
N ARG A 73 3.20 17.43 -6.13
CA ARG A 73 3.59 17.42 -4.71
C ARG A 73 4.41 16.16 -4.43
N THR A 74 5.33 16.22 -3.48
CA THR A 74 6.04 15.06 -2.95
C THR A 74 5.85 15.05 -1.44
N PHE A 75 5.51 13.91 -0.86
CA PHE A 75 5.29 13.79 0.58
C PHE A 75 5.56 12.36 1.07
N ASP A 76 6.01 12.25 2.32
CA ASP A 76 6.29 10.97 2.96
C ASP A 76 5.10 10.53 3.81
N VAL A 77 4.72 9.25 3.73
CA VAL A 77 3.77 8.64 4.67
C VAL A 77 4.37 7.41 5.35
N PRO A 78 4.11 7.18 6.65
CA PRO A 78 4.53 5.95 7.30
C PRO A 78 3.86 4.73 6.67
N ALA A 79 4.59 3.62 6.52
CA ALA A 79 4.08 2.41 5.87
C ALA A 79 2.89 1.76 6.60
N TRP A 80 2.71 2.07 7.88
CA TRP A 80 1.56 1.63 8.69
C TRP A 80 0.30 2.51 8.52
N TYR A 81 0.31 3.49 7.61
CA TYR A 81 -0.93 4.22 7.28
C TYR A 81 -1.94 3.30 6.59
N THR A 82 -3.22 3.60 6.77
CA THR A 82 -4.30 3.00 5.96
C THR A 82 -4.57 3.82 4.70
N PHE A 83 -5.33 3.28 3.75
CA PHE A 83 -5.79 4.05 2.58
C PHE A 83 -6.63 5.27 2.98
N ARG A 84 -7.44 5.17 4.03
CA ARG A 84 -8.15 6.33 4.60
C ARG A 84 -7.21 7.40 5.15
N GLN A 85 -6.08 7.03 5.75
CA GLN A 85 -5.08 7.99 6.23
C GLN A 85 -4.31 8.64 5.06
N LEU A 86 -3.95 7.86 4.04
CA LEU A 86 -3.37 8.37 2.80
C LEU A 86 -4.32 9.37 2.11
N HIS A 87 -5.63 9.10 2.06
CA HIS A 87 -6.64 10.03 1.55
C HIS A 87 -6.59 11.40 2.25
N TYR A 88 -6.52 11.44 3.58
CA TYR A 88 -6.41 12.70 4.32
C TYR A 88 -5.06 13.41 4.07
N THR A 89 -3.96 12.67 3.91
CA THR A 89 -2.67 13.26 3.50
C THR A 89 -2.73 13.86 2.11
N LEU A 90 -3.39 13.20 1.15
CA LEU A 90 -3.56 13.70 -0.22
C LEU A 90 -4.35 15.02 -0.25
N GLN A 91 -5.44 15.12 0.50
CA GLN A 91 -6.20 16.36 0.60
C GLN A 91 -5.35 17.50 1.17
N TYR A 92 -4.66 17.25 2.29
CA TYR A 92 -3.77 18.24 2.90
C TYR A 92 -2.64 18.69 1.96
N ALA A 93 -2.03 17.76 1.23
CA ALA A 93 -0.97 18.04 0.27
C ALA A 93 -1.44 18.90 -0.92
N MET A 94 -2.69 18.72 -1.36
CA MET A 94 -3.30 19.45 -2.48
C MET A 94 -3.93 20.79 -2.07
N GLY A 95 -4.12 21.05 -0.77
CA GLY A 95 -4.54 22.34 -0.23
C GLY A 95 -5.96 22.31 0.34
N PRO A 96 -6.83 23.30 0.05
CA PRO A 96 -8.18 23.37 0.61
C PRO A 96 -9.14 22.41 -0.13
N TRP A 97 -8.87 21.11 -0.06
CA TRP A 97 -9.77 20.05 -0.55
C TRP A 97 -10.60 19.52 0.62
N ASP A 98 -11.83 19.99 0.73
CA ASP A 98 -12.73 19.58 1.82
C ASP A 98 -13.11 18.08 1.73
N CYS A 99 -13.36 17.43 2.87
CA CYS A 99 -13.74 16.01 2.94
C CYS A 99 -15.19 15.73 2.52
N THR A 100 -15.71 16.50 1.56
CA THR A 100 -17.10 16.54 1.07
C THR A 100 -17.34 15.67 -0.17
N HIS A 101 -16.27 15.19 -0.80
CA HIS A 101 -16.28 14.60 -2.14
C HIS A 101 -15.96 13.10 -2.13
N LEU A 102 -16.44 12.40 -3.17
CA LEU A 102 -16.18 10.97 -3.35
C LEU A 102 -14.75 10.74 -3.86
N HIS A 103 -14.16 9.60 -3.48
CA HIS A 103 -12.84 9.22 -3.97
C HIS A 103 -12.68 7.71 -4.17
N GLU A 104 -11.78 7.34 -5.07
CA GLU A 104 -11.43 5.94 -5.37
C GLU A 104 -9.92 5.83 -5.69
N PHE A 105 -9.24 4.98 -4.94
CA PHE A 105 -7.93 4.44 -5.29
C PHE A 105 -8.11 3.21 -6.20
N SER A 106 -7.37 3.19 -7.30
CA SER A 106 -7.32 2.08 -8.25
C SER A 106 -5.90 1.83 -8.72
N PHE A 107 -5.55 0.57 -8.95
CA PHE A 107 -4.21 0.18 -9.38
C PHE A 107 -4.23 -0.23 -10.85
N THR A 108 -3.45 0.47 -11.67
CA THR A 108 -3.31 0.08 -13.08
C THR A 108 -2.08 -0.81 -13.24
N ILE A 109 -2.31 -2.11 -13.37
CA ILE A 109 -1.28 -3.05 -13.81
C ILE A 109 -0.94 -2.69 -15.26
N PRO A 110 0.32 -2.39 -15.60
CA PRO A 110 0.71 -2.12 -16.98
C PRO A 110 0.34 -3.31 -17.87
N PRO A 111 -0.09 -3.10 -19.13
CA PRO A 111 -0.29 -4.20 -20.05
C PRO A 111 1.06 -4.93 -20.22
N SER A 112 1.09 -6.22 -19.91
CA SER A 112 2.26 -7.06 -20.17
C SER A 112 2.72 -6.84 -21.62
N PRO A 113 4.04 -6.68 -21.89
CA PRO A 113 4.53 -6.52 -23.25
C PRO A 113 3.98 -7.65 -24.13
N PRO A 114 3.58 -7.37 -25.38
CA PRO A 114 3.05 -8.39 -26.26
C PRO A 114 4.07 -9.52 -26.35
N LEU A 115 3.64 -10.74 -26.02
CA LEU A 115 4.49 -11.91 -26.13
C LEU A 115 5.06 -11.95 -27.56
N PRO A 116 6.37 -12.23 -27.74
CA PRO A 116 6.90 -12.43 -29.06
C PRO A 116 6.08 -13.52 -29.76
N PRO A 117 5.78 -13.39 -31.06
CA PRO A 117 5.04 -14.41 -31.78
C PRO A 117 5.72 -15.77 -31.55
N PRO A 118 4.97 -16.86 -31.32
CA PRO A 118 5.55 -18.15 -30.99
C PRO A 118 6.54 -18.53 -32.09
N SER A 119 7.83 -18.50 -31.75
CA SER A 119 8.92 -18.76 -32.67
C SER A 119 8.68 -20.12 -33.31
N SER A 120 8.35 -20.12 -34.60
CA SER A 120 7.87 -21.30 -35.31
C SER A 120 8.88 -22.43 -35.12
N SER A 121 8.48 -23.46 -34.38
CA SER A 121 9.41 -24.41 -33.81
C SER A 121 10.11 -25.20 -34.91
N LEU A 122 11.43 -25.10 -34.95
CA LEU A 122 12.25 -26.09 -35.63
C LEU A 122 11.91 -27.46 -35.02
N SER A 123 11.49 -28.38 -35.88
CA SER A 123 10.99 -29.70 -35.52
C SER A 123 12.08 -30.55 -34.84
N LEU A 124 12.07 -30.59 -33.51
CA LEU A 124 12.99 -31.41 -32.73
C LEU A 124 12.43 -32.84 -32.63
N SER A 125 13.11 -33.79 -33.26
CA SER A 125 12.75 -35.21 -33.32
C SER A 125 12.87 -35.90 -31.95
N SER A 126 11.82 -36.64 -31.57
CA SER A 126 11.73 -37.36 -30.29
C SER A 126 12.72 -38.52 -30.16
N PRO A 127 13.42 -38.68 -29.02
CA PRO A 127 14.00 -39.95 -28.60
C PRO A 127 12.97 -40.80 -27.81
N SER A 128 12.98 -42.11 -28.06
CA SER A 128 12.01 -43.08 -27.54
C SER A 128 12.21 -43.44 -26.06
N SER A 129 11.11 -43.64 -25.35
CA SER A 129 11.11 -44.11 -23.95
C SER A 129 11.42 -45.61 -23.82
N SER A 130 12.06 -45.99 -22.71
CA SER A 130 11.98 -47.34 -22.14
C SER A 130 11.82 -47.27 -20.61
N ALA A 131 10.92 -48.07 -20.05
CA ALA A 131 10.49 -48.01 -18.66
C ALA A 131 11.32 -48.90 -17.72
N SER A 132 11.11 -48.82 -16.39
CA SER A 132 10.41 -49.90 -15.63
C SER A 132 10.50 -49.78 -14.09
N THR A 133 9.45 -50.29 -13.42
CA THR A 133 9.37 -50.89 -12.06
C THR A 133 9.45 -50.06 -10.76
N SER A 134 8.25 -49.93 -10.17
CA SER A 134 7.83 -50.05 -8.76
C SER A 134 8.77 -50.69 -7.72
N THR A 135 8.66 -50.26 -6.45
CA THR A 135 8.62 -51.13 -5.23
C THR A 135 7.94 -50.37 -4.07
N LEU A 136 7.38 -51.11 -3.10
CA LEU A 136 6.62 -50.64 -1.92
C LEU A 136 7.55 -50.50 -0.67
N ASN A 137 7.17 -50.27 0.60
CA ASN A 137 5.90 -50.34 1.35
C ASN A 137 5.94 -49.29 2.54
N PRO A 138 5.22 -49.39 3.70
CA PRO A 138 4.87 -48.21 4.52
C PRO A 138 5.45 -48.20 5.96
N THR A 139 5.08 -47.18 6.78
CA THR A 139 4.56 -47.28 8.20
C THR A 139 4.39 -45.87 8.83
N PRO A 140 3.41 -45.60 9.73
CA PRO A 140 2.99 -44.23 10.11
C PRO A 140 3.36 -43.77 11.55
N THR A 141 3.19 -42.47 11.85
CA THR A 141 3.09 -41.87 13.20
C THR A 141 2.47 -40.44 13.10
N PRO A 142 2.04 -39.74 14.18
CA PRO A 142 0.69 -39.17 14.18
C PRO A 142 0.58 -37.63 14.26
N THR A 143 -0.59 -37.16 13.81
CA THR A 143 -1.44 -36.03 14.26
C THR A 143 -0.82 -34.93 15.16
N PRO A 144 -1.02 -33.66 14.79
CA PRO A 144 -1.91 -32.82 15.61
C PRO A 144 -3.08 -32.19 14.85
N THR A 145 -4.15 -31.90 15.59
CA THR A 145 -5.48 -31.50 15.12
C THR A 145 -5.55 -30.06 14.57
N PRO A 146 -6.14 -29.79 13.39
CA PRO A 146 -6.51 -28.44 12.97
C PRO A 146 -7.89 -28.03 13.49
N SER A 147 -8.00 -26.79 13.99
CA SER A 147 -9.25 -26.22 14.50
C SER A 147 -10.22 -25.85 13.37
N SER A 148 -11.51 -25.94 13.65
CA SER A 148 -12.63 -25.70 12.72
C SER A 148 -12.58 -24.31 12.07
N ARG A 149 -12.52 -24.26 10.74
CA ARG A 149 -12.85 -23.06 9.94
C ARG A 149 -14.12 -23.31 9.14
N ARG A 150 -14.95 -22.28 9.07
CA ARG A 150 -16.25 -22.28 8.38
C ARG A 150 -16.07 -22.32 6.85
N PRO A 151 -17.08 -22.75 6.09
CA PRO A 151 -17.05 -22.63 4.64
C PRO A 151 -16.96 -21.15 4.25
N HIS A 152 -16.04 -20.82 3.34
CA HIS A 152 -16.09 -19.55 2.62
C HIS A 152 -16.80 -19.79 1.28
N ASP A 153 -17.66 -18.85 0.90
CA ASP A 153 -18.50 -18.99 -0.28
C ASP A 153 -17.73 -19.08 -1.60
N VAL A 154 -18.32 -19.81 -2.54
CA VAL A 154 -17.79 -20.05 -3.88
C VAL A 154 -17.95 -18.79 -4.72
N PHE A 155 -16.88 -17.99 -4.83
CA PHE A 155 -16.84 -16.87 -5.78
C PHE A 155 -16.67 -17.38 -7.22
N SER A 156 -17.67 -17.11 -8.06
CA SER A 156 -17.63 -17.42 -9.50
C SER A 156 -16.61 -16.55 -10.22
N LYS A 157 -15.52 -17.17 -10.66
CA LYS A 157 -14.44 -16.56 -11.45
C LYS A 157 -14.98 -16.02 -12.79
N LYS A 158 -14.95 -14.70 -12.96
CA LYS A 158 -15.26 -14.04 -14.23
C LYS A 158 -13.97 -13.47 -14.81
N GLU A 159 -13.65 -13.81 -16.05
CA GLU A 159 -12.40 -13.37 -16.69
C GLU A 159 -12.44 -11.87 -17.03
N GLY A 160 -12.05 -11.05 -16.06
CA GLY A 160 -11.71 -9.64 -16.22
C GLY A 160 -10.39 -9.37 -15.51
N LYS A 161 -9.62 -8.38 -15.98
CA LYS A 161 -8.44 -7.91 -15.26
C LYS A 161 -8.88 -7.39 -13.89
N GLU A 162 -8.53 -8.07 -12.82
CA GLU A 162 -8.87 -7.66 -11.46
C GLU A 162 -8.08 -6.39 -11.10
N VAL A 163 -8.78 -5.25 -11.17
CA VAL A 163 -8.31 -3.97 -10.65
C VAL A 163 -8.78 -3.88 -9.21
N LEU A 164 -7.86 -3.90 -8.25
CA LEU A 164 -8.20 -3.60 -6.86
C LEU A 164 -8.72 -2.16 -6.78
N ARG A 165 -9.95 -2.02 -6.28
CA ARG A 165 -10.69 -0.75 -6.17
C ARG A 165 -11.05 -0.48 -4.71
N ILE A 166 -10.35 0.45 -4.11
CA ILE A 166 -10.56 0.90 -2.73
C ILE A 166 -11.19 2.29 -2.85
N GLY A 167 -12.38 2.56 -2.29
CA GLY A 167 -12.99 3.89 -2.51
C GLY A 167 -14.25 4.17 -1.69
N SER A 168 -14.22 5.25 -0.91
CA SER A 168 -15.29 5.70 -0.04
C SER A 168 -16.49 6.26 -0.82
N LYS A 169 -17.65 5.59 -0.71
CA LYS A 169 -18.95 6.16 -1.08
C LYS A 169 -19.56 6.89 0.11
N ARG A 170 -19.30 8.20 0.23
CA ARG A 170 -19.99 9.08 1.19
C ARG A 170 -20.96 10.00 0.49
N LEU A 171 -22.23 9.60 0.45
CA LEU A 171 -23.35 10.53 0.42
C LEU A 171 -23.97 10.54 1.82
N TYR A 172 -23.65 11.54 2.63
CA TYR A 172 -24.40 11.84 3.85
C TYR A 172 -25.72 12.51 3.48
N ASP A 173 -26.58 11.78 2.80
CA ASP A 173 -28.00 12.04 2.78
C ASP A 173 -28.56 11.50 4.12
N ALA A 174 -28.68 12.39 5.11
CA ALA A 174 -29.16 12.04 6.46
C ALA A 174 -30.59 11.47 6.48
N THR A 175 -31.27 11.46 5.33
CA THR A 175 -32.60 10.90 5.12
C THR A 175 -32.60 9.49 4.51
N ARG A 176 -31.44 8.93 4.13
CA ARG A 176 -31.34 7.55 3.60
C ARG A 176 -30.88 6.55 4.65
N MET A 177 -31.69 5.51 4.83
CA MET A 177 -31.32 4.30 5.59
C MET A 177 -30.10 3.61 4.92
N PRO A 178 -29.16 3.04 5.70
CA PRO A 178 -27.98 2.37 5.16
C PRO A 178 -28.38 1.18 4.28
N ILE A 179 -27.77 1.08 3.09
CA ILE A 179 -27.99 -0.03 2.17
C ILE A 179 -27.14 -1.22 2.66
N PRO A 180 -27.73 -2.39 2.93
CA PRO A 180 -26.97 -3.56 3.36
C PRO A 180 -25.85 -3.92 2.37
N GLY A 181 -24.60 -3.82 2.83
CA GLY A 181 -23.40 -4.11 2.03
C GLY A 181 -22.49 -2.91 1.73
N GLU A 182 -22.90 -1.66 2.02
CA GLU A 182 -21.99 -0.51 1.86
C GLU A 182 -20.92 -0.44 2.97
N ASP A 183 -21.22 -0.91 4.18
CA ASP A 183 -20.31 -0.90 5.34
C ASP A 183 -18.99 -1.64 5.06
N ALA A 184 -19.07 -2.78 4.37
CA ALA A 184 -17.91 -3.65 4.09
C ALA A 184 -16.81 -2.97 3.25
N LYS A 185 -17.14 -1.94 2.46
CA LYS A 185 -16.14 -1.21 1.66
C LYS A 185 -15.37 -0.19 2.50
N LEU A 186 -16.03 0.44 3.48
CA LEU A 186 -15.39 1.36 4.43
C LEU A 186 -14.46 0.60 5.39
N GLU A 187 -14.87 -0.58 5.87
CA GLU A 187 -14.00 -1.42 6.70
C GLU A 187 -12.67 -1.77 6.01
N MET A 188 -12.67 -1.96 4.68
CA MET A 188 -11.45 -2.25 3.92
C MET A 188 -10.50 -1.05 3.85
N GLU A 189 -11.01 0.18 3.71
CA GLU A 189 -10.21 1.42 3.73
C GLU A 189 -9.56 1.73 5.08
N GLU A 190 -10.20 1.25 6.16
CA GLU A 190 -9.76 1.45 7.53
C GLU A 190 -8.85 0.33 8.05
N SER A 191 -8.85 -0.84 7.41
CA SER A 191 -8.07 -2.01 7.83
C SER A 191 -6.85 -2.31 6.96
N VAL A 192 -6.88 -2.00 5.65
CA VAL A 192 -5.75 -2.27 4.75
C VAL A 192 -4.65 -1.23 4.94
N LEU A 193 -3.47 -1.68 5.40
CA LEU A 193 -2.29 -0.84 5.57
C LEU A 193 -1.50 -0.73 4.25
N LEU A 194 -0.77 0.38 4.06
CA LEU A 194 0.10 0.55 2.90
C LEU A 194 1.19 -0.54 2.85
N GLN A 195 1.79 -0.92 3.99
CA GLN A 195 2.75 -2.03 4.10
C GLN A 195 2.21 -3.42 3.72
N ASP A 196 0.88 -3.60 3.69
CA ASP A 196 0.25 -4.86 3.27
C ASP A 196 0.00 -4.86 1.74
N VAL A 197 0.18 -3.70 1.10
CA VAL A 197 -0.07 -3.43 -0.32
C VAL A 197 1.20 -3.09 -1.09
N PHE A 198 2.20 -2.51 -0.44
CA PHE A 198 3.49 -2.13 -1.00
C PHE A 198 4.64 -2.84 -0.28
N ASP A 199 5.63 -3.31 -1.03
CA ASP A 199 6.90 -3.78 -0.45
C ASP A 199 7.75 -2.60 0.07
N PRO A 200 8.84 -2.84 0.83
CA PRO A 200 9.72 -1.77 1.31
C PRO A 200 10.48 -1.00 0.22
N ALA A 201 10.32 -1.36 -1.06
CA ALA A 201 10.83 -0.63 -2.23
C ALA A 201 9.70 0.05 -3.03
N GLY A 202 8.50 0.17 -2.46
CA GLY A 202 7.35 0.86 -3.05
C GLY A 202 6.63 0.10 -4.16
N LYS A 203 6.95 -1.18 -4.36
CA LYS A 203 6.32 -2.00 -5.41
C LYS A 203 5.04 -2.61 -4.88
N LEU A 204 4.02 -2.62 -5.71
CA LEU A 204 2.74 -3.22 -5.35
C LEU A 204 2.91 -4.74 -5.17
N TYR A 205 2.51 -5.27 -4.01
CA TYR A 205 2.28 -6.70 -3.88
C TYR A 205 1.13 -7.11 -4.82
N GLU A 206 1.26 -8.26 -5.47
CA GLU A 206 0.20 -8.83 -6.29
C GLU A 206 -0.98 -9.23 -5.38
N LEU A 207 -1.93 -8.31 -5.20
CA LEU A 207 -3.04 -8.46 -4.27
C LEU A 207 -4.09 -9.43 -4.78
N VAL A 208 -3.79 -10.71 -4.53
CA VAL A 208 -4.75 -11.80 -4.36
C VAL A 208 -5.60 -12.09 -5.61
N GLY A 209 -4.92 -12.41 -6.71
CA GLY A 209 -5.38 -13.50 -7.57
C GLY A 209 -5.21 -14.83 -6.81
N GLY A 210 -6.27 -15.30 -6.14
CA GLY A 210 -6.16 -16.25 -5.02
C GLY A 210 -5.37 -17.55 -5.27
N GLY A 211 -4.48 -17.89 -4.33
CA GLY A 211 -4.02 -19.27 -4.09
C GLY A 211 -2.67 -19.69 -4.65
N GLY A 212 -2.04 -18.90 -5.52
CA GLY A 212 -0.68 -19.17 -6.01
C GLY A 212 0.38 -18.48 -5.16
N LYS A 213 1.48 -19.18 -4.81
CA LYS A 213 2.77 -18.50 -4.52
C LYS A 213 3.34 -17.97 -5.84
N GLY A 214 2.70 -16.92 -6.35
CA GLY A 214 3.05 -16.21 -7.58
C GLY A 214 4.37 -15.47 -7.44
N LYS A 215 5.14 -15.47 -8.52
CA LYS A 215 6.44 -14.80 -8.63
C LYS A 215 6.20 -13.30 -8.79
N THR A 216 6.66 -12.49 -7.85
CA THR A 216 6.57 -11.03 -7.94
C THR A 216 7.25 -10.52 -9.22
N SER A 217 6.46 -10.12 -10.22
CA SER A 217 6.95 -9.28 -11.30
C SER A 217 7.27 -7.92 -10.68
N GLY A 218 8.56 -7.61 -10.53
CA GLY A 218 9.04 -6.42 -9.83
C GLY A 218 8.80 -5.09 -10.56
N GLU A 219 7.70 -4.98 -11.31
CA GLU A 219 7.25 -3.77 -12.01
C GLU A 219 6.53 -2.83 -11.03
N VAL A 220 6.77 -1.53 -11.18
CA VAL A 220 6.12 -0.50 -10.36
C VAL A 220 4.74 -0.23 -10.96
N CYS A 221 3.69 -0.62 -10.25
CA CYS A 221 2.31 -0.29 -10.64
C CYS A 221 1.97 1.14 -10.20
N ALA A 222 1.30 1.90 -11.08
CA ALA A 222 0.84 3.24 -10.74
C ALA A 222 -0.44 3.16 -9.88
N LEU A 223 -0.42 3.82 -8.73
CA LEU A 223 -1.62 4.08 -7.94
C LEU A 223 -2.34 5.29 -8.54
N THR A 224 -3.60 5.11 -8.89
CA THR A 224 -4.46 6.16 -9.45
C THR A 224 -5.49 6.53 -8.40
N TYR A 225 -5.49 7.79 -7.98
CA TYR A 225 -6.48 8.35 -7.08
C TYR A 225 -7.45 9.24 -7.86
N VAL A 226 -8.71 8.89 -7.87
CA VAL A 226 -9.79 9.64 -8.51
C VAL A 226 -10.54 10.40 -7.42
N TYR A 227 -10.82 11.67 -7.66
CA TYR A 227 -11.54 12.53 -6.71
C TYR A 227 -12.61 13.34 -7.44
N ASP A 228 -13.86 13.20 -6.99
CA ASP A 228 -15.04 13.77 -7.65
C ASP A 228 -15.52 15.03 -6.93
N PHE A 229 -15.08 16.19 -7.42
CA PHE A 229 -15.49 17.51 -6.97
C PHE A 229 -17.00 17.81 -7.12
N GLY A 230 -17.77 16.89 -7.70
CA GLY A 230 -19.20 17.07 -7.93
C GLY A 230 -19.51 18.10 -9.01
N VAL A 231 -20.77 18.12 -9.43
CA VAL A 231 -21.27 18.98 -10.52
C VAL A 231 -21.52 20.42 -10.09
N CYS A 232 -20.48 21.11 -9.62
CA CYS A 232 -20.47 22.55 -9.42
C CYS A 232 -19.71 23.26 -10.55
N VAL A 233 -20.44 23.55 -11.64
CA VAL A 233 -20.08 24.48 -12.74
C VAL A 233 -18.67 24.33 -13.36
N SER A 234 -18.62 23.52 -14.42
CA SER A 234 -17.50 23.23 -15.35
C SER A 234 -16.80 21.90 -15.07
N PHE A 235 -16.85 21.00 -16.07
CA PHE A 235 -16.39 19.61 -15.97
C PHE A 235 -14.87 19.50 -15.85
N PHE A 236 -14.37 19.37 -14.62
CA PHE A 236 -13.00 18.95 -14.34
C PHE A 236 -12.98 17.69 -13.47
N LEU A 237 -13.01 16.53 -14.13
CA LEU A 237 -12.67 15.27 -13.46
C LEU A 237 -11.14 15.23 -13.30
N PHE A 238 -10.68 15.36 -12.06
CA PHE A 238 -9.25 15.27 -11.76
C PHE A 238 -8.87 13.83 -11.43
N VAL A 239 -8.04 13.26 -12.30
CA VAL A 239 -7.35 12.00 -12.05
C VAL A 239 -5.96 12.33 -11.52
N LEU A 240 -5.54 11.64 -10.47
CA LEU A 240 -4.30 11.92 -9.76
C LEU A 240 -3.39 10.69 -9.88
N LEU A 241 -2.24 10.86 -10.53
CA LEU A 241 -1.24 9.80 -10.61
C LEU A 241 -0.36 9.87 -9.36
N ILE A 242 -0.30 8.76 -8.63
CA ILE A 242 0.55 8.55 -7.47
C ILE A 242 1.63 7.54 -7.87
N LEU A 243 2.88 8.02 -7.90
CA LEU A 243 4.06 7.17 -8.05
C LEU A 243 4.72 7.02 -6.68
N CYS A 244 5.02 5.78 -6.29
CA CYS A 244 5.84 5.53 -5.11
C CYS A 244 7.31 5.53 -5.55
N CYS A 245 8.12 6.39 -4.97
CA CYS A 245 9.52 6.61 -5.32
C CYS A 245 10.43 6.23 -4.14
N PHE A 246 11.59 5.65 -4.44
CA PHE A 246 12.63 5.22 -3.48
C PHE A 246 14.02 5.50 -4.08
#